data_AF-A0A399T6J7-F1
#
_entry.id   AF-A0A399T6J7-F1
#
_cell.length_a   1.000
_cell.length_b   1.000
_cell.length_c   1.000
_cell.angle_alpha   90.00
_cell.angle_beta   90.00
_cell.angle_gamma   90.00
#
_symmetry.space_group_name_H-M   'P 1'
#
loop_
_entity.id
_entity.type
_entity.pdbx_description
1 polymer ?
#
loop_
_entity_poly.entity_id
_entity_poly.type
_entity_poly.pdbx_seq_one_letter_code
_entity_poly.pdbx_strand_id
1 'polypeptide(L)'
;MPQLQPVDGPMTFEILVNGSPLKDTIEIGEFSIMQEVNRISFASVELIDGAAIGVSEDGFSNSEGEDFIPGNEIEIKVGYSSNNTTVFKGIIISQSLSVKNSCSQLRIDCKDKAVKMTRVRSNAIFTQKKDSDAITSIIGNYGLSSTVDATDLEHPLLIQYNATDWDFVVTRAEANNLMVLANQNEVKVKKIDFSVSPVVTLNASEVIIDIDLKLDSEYIAGNYDIDTWDNSQQQTVNSSSPVSAGTSQGNLTTQKLSEACHTKNNAHFSSAFITKTESDAWGLAMGSKAALSKIRGNISVQGSSQIIPGDIIELSEFSSRFNGNAFVSGVTHTISEGSWTTKLQIGASPEWHASLPDVQELPASGLLPAVNGTQIGTVKQIHEDTEGNYRVLVNLPVFSGTDMDNGLWARLAFPYASNQAGFFFFPEIGDEVLVNFINNDPRFPVISGSVYSQKNTPVYDPDQENQFKSIYSKKKILIEFDDVDTILTLKTPAGNTIQMSEKDKLISLVDQNGNSLKMNDSGITINSSKDISITAGGNLNLSGSSGVSIKSDADVKADGMNVQLTAQVGFTGKGSGTAEVSASGQTTIKGAMVMIN
;
A
#
# COMPACT_ATOMS: atom_id res chain seq x y z
N MET A 1 -32.82 35.77 -6.79
CA MET A 1 -31.77 35.36 -5.83
C MET A 1 -31.22 36.62 -5.19
N PRO A 2 -30.68 36.59 -3.96
CA PRO A 2 -30.06 37.78 -3.39
C PRO A 2 -28.91 38.20 -4.30
N GLN A 3 -28.93 39.46 -4.76
CA GLN A 3 -27.77 40.07 -5.41
C GLN A 3 -26.82 40.53 -4.32
N LEU A 4 -25.51 40.40 -4.55
CA LEU A 4 -24.56 41.06 -3.66
C LEU A 4 -24.74 42.56 -3.89
N GLN A 5 -25.15 43.27 -2.85
CA GLN A 5 -25.34 44.72 -2.93
C GLN A 5 -24.15 45.40 -2.25
N PRO A 6 -23.72 46.57 -2.76
CA PRO A 6 -22.79 47.42 -2.03
C PRO A 6 -23.34 47.71 -0.64
N VAL A 7 -22.49 47.62 0.38
CA VAL A 7 -22.89 47.91 1.77
C VAL A 7 -22.51 49.33 2.11
N ASP A 8 -23.51 50.12 2.50
CA ASP A 8 -23.34 51.46 3.04
C ASP A 8 -23.15 51.40 4.56
N GLY A 9 -21.98 51.83 5.04
CA GLY A 9 -21.68 51.93 6.47
C GLY A 9 -20.18 51.81 6.77
N PRO A 10 -19.72 52.27 7.95
CA PRO A 10 -18.34 52.07 8.34
C PRO A 10 -18.08 50.58 8.54
N MET A 11 -16.97 50.10 7.99
CA MET A 11 -16.46 48.76 8.27
C MET A 11 -16.03 48.67 9.73
N THR A 12 -16.36 47.56 10.37
CA THR A 12 -16.04 47.27 11.76
C THR A 12 -15.47 45.86 11.87
N PHE A 13 -14.54 45.67 12.79
CA PHE A 13 -14.00 44.34 13.11
C PHE A 13 -13.80 44.21 14.61
N GLU A 14 -13.72 42.97 15.07
CA GLU A 14 -13.43 42.60 16.45
C GLU A 14 -12.46 41.42 16.42
N ILE A 15 -11.32 41.53 17.09
CA ILE A 15 -10.37 40.43 17.28
C ILE A 15 -10.42 40.04 18.75
N LEU A 16 -10.67 38.76 19.00
CA LEU A 16 -10.70 38.19 20.34
C LEU A 16 -9.56 37.20 20.49
N VAL A 17 -8.84 37.31 21.60
CA VAL A 17 -7.80 36.36 22.02
C VAL A 17 -8.29 35.66 23.27
N ASN A 18 -8.28 34.33 23.26
CA ASN A 18 -8.81 33.50 24.35
C ASN A 18 -10.22 33.93 24.81
N GLY A 19 -11.04 34.37 23.84
CA GLY A 19 -12.42 34.83 24.07
C GLY A 19 -12.56 36.26 24.61
N SER A 20 -11.47 36.97 24.86
CA SER A 20 -11.48 38.38 25.30
C SER A 20 -11.15 39.31 24.14
N PRO A 21 -11.88 40.43 23.94
CA PRO A 21 -11.53 41.42 22.94
C PRO A 21 -10.11 41.98 23.17
N LEU A 22 -9.37 42.24 22.09
CA LEU A 22 -8.09 42.95 22.17
C LEU A 22 -8.29 44.34 22.81
N LYS A 23 -7.27 44.80 23.53
CA LYS A 23 -7.28 46.13 24.15
C LYS A 23 -7.28 47.22 23.07
N ASP A 24 -8.06 48.28 23.28
CA ASP A 24 -8.13 49.45 22.37
C ASP A 24 -6.77 50.14 22.15
N THR A 25 -5.78 49.88 23.00
CA THR A 25 -4.41 50.40 22.85
C THR A 25 -3.60 49.67 21.78
N ILE A 26 -4.07 48.52 21.30
CA ILE A 26 -3.39 47.73 20.26
C ILE A 26 -3.86 48.22 18.90
N GLU A 27 -2.94 48.83 18.15
CA GLU A 27 -3.23 49.34 16.81
C GLU A 27 -3.08 48.23 15.76
N ILE A 28 -4.19 47.88 15.11
CA ILE A 28 -4.20 46.95 13.98
C ILE A 28 -3.92 47.73 12.69
N GLY A 29 -2.86 47.36 11.98
CA GLY A 29 -2.54 47.95 10.68
C GLY A 29 -3.32 47.28 9.55
N GLU A 30 -3.06 45.99 9.34
CA GLU A 30 -3.68 45.18 8.28
C GLU A 30 -3.94 43.77 8.81
N PHE A 31 -4.99 43.12 8.33
CA PHE A 31 -5.05 41.66 8.42
C PHE A 31 -5.66 41.03 7.18
N SER A 32 -5.21 39.81 6.90
CA SER A 32 -5.71 39.00 5.81
C SER A 32 -6.09 37.61 6.29
N ILE A 33 -7.19 37.09 5.77
CA ILE A 33 -7.71 35.75 6.06
C ILE A 33 -7.83 35.02 4.74
N MET A 34 -7.16 33.88 4.61
CA MET A 34 -7.17 33.04 3.42
C MET A 34 -7.81 31.69 3.75
N GLN A 35 -8.83 31.34 2.97
CA GLN A 35 -9.57 30.09 3.08
C GLN A 35 -9.62 29.47 1.69
N GLU A 36 -9.31 28.18 1.57
CA GLU A 36 -9.33 27.47 0.29
C GLU A 36 -9.76 26.02 0.52
N VAL A 37 -10.45 25.44 -0.47
CA VAL A 37 -10.74 24.01 -0.50
C VAL A 37 -9.43 23.21 -0.42
N ASN A 38 -9.44 22.13 0.34
CA ASN A 38 -8.27 21.24 0.53
C ASN A 38 -7.04 21.95 1.14
N ARG A 39 -7.24 23.08 1.84
CA ARG A 39 -6.21 23.80 2.60
C ARG A 39 -6.69 24.12 4.01
N ILE A 40 -5.72 24.35 4.89
CA ILE A 40 -5.96 24.84 6.25
C ILE A 40 -6.16 26.35 6.18
N SER A 41 -7.27 26.85 6.73
CA SER A 41 -7.51 28.29 6.81
C SER A 41 -6.39 28.99 7.57
N PHE A 42 -5.96 30.12 7.04
CA PHE A 42 -4.83 30.90 7.54
C PHE A 42 -5.27 32.35 7.74
N ALA A 43 -4.77 32.99 8.79
CA ALA A 43 -4.92 34.43 8.97
C ALA A 43 -3.57 35.06 9.35
N SER A 44 -3.30 36.24 8.84
CA SER A 44 -2.14 37.07 9.19
C SER A 44 -2.66 38.40 9.71
N VAL A 45 -2.27 38.78 10.93
CA VAL A 45 -2.64 40.05 11.56
C VAL A 45 -1.36 40.85 11.79
N GLU A 46 -1.28 42.04 11.21
CA GLU A 46 -0.18 42.98 11.36
C GLU A 46 -0.59 44.11 12.31
N LEU A 47 0.19 44.27 13.38
CA LEU A 47 0.02 45.28 14.42
C LEU A 47 1.10 46.35 14.28
N ILE A 48 0.75 47.59 14.61
CA ILE A 48 1.73 48.66 14.83
C ILE A 48 2.12 48.59 16.32
N ASP A 49 3.38 48.26 16.59
CA ASP A 49 3.86 47.94 17.93
C ASP A 49 5.02 48.86 18.34
N GLY A 50 4.70 50.16 18.42
CA GLY A 50 5.62 51.23 18.81
C GLY A 50 6.37 51.90 17.66
N ALA A 51 7.21 52.89 18.00
CA ALA A 51 8.04 53.59 17.04
C ALA A 51 9.28 52.75 16.62
N ALA A 52 9.98 53.17 15.56
CA ALA A 52 11.18 52.48 15.09
C ALA A 52 12.20 52.22 16.20
N ILE A 53 12.78 51.01 16.17
CA ILE A 53 13.94 50.64 17.00
C ILE A 53 15.03 51.71 16.86
N GLY A 54 15.48 52.26 17.99
CA GLY A 54 16.52 53.29 18.06
C GLY A 54 16.01 54.74 18.14
N VAL A 55 14.70 54.96 18.02
CA VAL A 55 14.04 56.27 18.25
C VAL A 55 13.30 56.29 19.59
N SER A 56 12.79 55.14 20.05
CA SER A 56 12.24 54.91 21.39
C SER A 56 12.73 53.57 21.95
N GLU A 57 12.77 53.41 23.28
CA GLU A 57 13.17 52.15 23.93
C GLU A 57 12.05 51.09 23.95
N ASP A 58 10.79 51.48 23.70
CA ASP A 58 9.59 50.64 23.88
C ASP A 58 9.06 49.97 22.58
N GLY A 59 9.95 49.47 21.71
CA GLY A 59 9.52 48.72 20.53
C GLY A 59 9.03 47.32 20.89
N PHE A 60 7.91 46.87 20.31
CA PHE A 60 7.37 45.51 20.43
C PHE A 60 6.73 45.08 21.77
N SER A 61 6.18 46.04 22.53
CA SER A 61 5.52 45.76 23.82
C SER A 61 4.39 44.73 23.75
N ASN A 62 3.67 44.63 22.61
CA ASN A 62 2.61 43.64 22.45
C ASN A 62 3.15 42.22 22.20
N SER A 63 4.37 42.09 21.66
CA SER A 63 5.05 40.80 21.50
C SER A 63 5.39 40.16 22.86
N GLU A 64 5.75 40.98 23.85
CA GLU A 64 6.09 40.53 25.20
C GLU A 64 4.86 40.19 26.06
N GLY A 65 3.67 40.62 25.63
CA GLY A 65 2.42 40.40 26.35
C GLY A 65 1.87 38.97 26.24
N GLU A 66 0.90 38.65 27.08
CA GLU A 66 0.25 37.33 27.13
C GLU A 66 -0.70 37.07 25.96
N ASP A 67 -1.14 38.11 25.24
CA ASP A 67 -2.21 38.01 24.25
C ASP A 67 -1.76 37.20 23.01
N PHE A 68 -0.55 37.45 22.49
CA PHE A 68 -0.14 36.87 21.21
C PHE A 68 0.73 35.61 21.31
N ILE A 69 0.79 34.99 22.49
CA ILE A 69 1.60 33.76 22.70
C ILE A 69 1.13 32.65 21.74
N PRO A 70 2.05 32.02 20.96
CA PRO A 70 1.70 30.87 20.13
C PRO A 70 0.98 29.77 20.93
N GLY A 71 -0.16 29.33 20.40
CA GLY A 71 -1.08 28.39 21.06
C GLY A 71 -2.35 29.04 21.60
N ASN A 72 -2.36 30.35 21.85
CA ASN A 72 -3.58 31.07 22.22
C ASN A 72 -4.64 30.98 21.12
N GLU A 73 -5.90 30.92 21.51
CA GLU A 73 -7.02 30.93 20.58
C GLU A 73 -7.28 32.34 20.08
N ILE A 74 -7.59 32.46 18.80
CA ILE A 74 -7.93 33.74 18.17
C ILE A 74 -9.21 33.61 17.35
N GLU A 75 -10.07 34.61 17.45
CA GLU A 75 -11.28 34.76 16.66
C GLU A 75 -11.28 36.15 16.01
N ILE A 76 -11.51 36.19 14.70
CA ILE A 76 -11.62 37.44 13.95
C ILE A 76 -13.04 37.55 13.43
N LYS A 77 -13.70 38.65 13.78
CA LYS A 77 -15.02 39.00 13.27
C LYS A 77 -14.94 40.28 12.45
N VAL A 78 -15.61 40.32 11.32
CA VAL A 78 -15.62 41.47 10.40
C VAL A 78 -17.06 41.72 9.96
N GLY A 79 -17.40 42.98 9.73
CA GLY A 79 -18.72 43.37 9.25
C GLY A 79 -18.81 44.87 9.00
N TYR A 80 -20.05 45.36 8.96
CA TYR A 80 -20.35 46.78 8.81
C TYR A 80 -21.31 47.23 9.89
N SER A 81 -21.19 48.50 10.30
CA SER A 81 -22.10 49.12 11.26
C SER A 81 -22.24 48.32 12.57
N SER A 82 -21.12 47.76 13.04
CA SER A 82 -21.03 46.91 14.25
C SER A 82 -21.77 45.57 14.18
N ASN A 83 -22.28 45.16 13.02
CA ASN A 83 -22.82 43.82 12.80
C ASN A 83 -21.71 42.90 12.26
N ASN A 84 -20.84 42.44 13.16
CA ASN A 84 -19.67 41.63 12.80
C ASN A 84 -20.01 40.13 12.84
N THR A 85 -19.57 39.40 11.83
CA THR A 85 -19.67 37.94 11.76
C THR A 85 -18.28 37.31 11.91
N THR A 86 -18.22 36.13 12.52
CA THR A 86 -16.97 35.37 12.61
C THR A 86 -16.54 34.93 11.22
N VAL A 87 -15.37 35.40 10.79
CA VAL A 87 -14.75 35.03 9.51
C VAL A 87 -13.58 34.06 9.70
N PHE A 88 -12.96 34.03 10.89
CA PHE A 88 -11.87 33.11 11.21
C PHE A 88 -11.88 32.72 12.70
N LYS A 89 -11.60 31.44 12.99
CA LYS A 89 -11.16 30.97 14.32
C LYS A 89 -9.98 30.03 14.16
N GLY A 90 -9.06 30.09 15.10
CA GLY A 90 -7.88 29.24 15.07
C GLY A 90 -7.01 29.43 16.30
N ILE A 91 -5.73 29.15 16.11
CA ILE A 91 -4.67 29.36 17.09
C ILE A 91 -3.55 30.19 16.48
N ILE A 92 -2.87 30.96 17.32
CA ILE A 92 -1.64 31.66 16.94
C ILE A 92 -0.52 30.64 16.77
N ILE A 93 0.23 30.71 15.67
CA ILE A 93 1.30 29.78 15.32
C ILE A 93 2.67 30.43 15.45
N SER A 94 2.78 31.71 15.06
CA SER A 94 4.05 32.42 15.13
C SER A 94 3.85 33.93 15.21
N GLN A 95 4.90 34.57 15.72
CA GLN A 95 5.08 36.01 15.69
C GLN A 95 6.28 36.35 14.79
N SER A 96 6.27 37.51 14.17
CA SER A 96 7.40 38.02 13.39
C SER A 96 7.50 39.53 13.56
N LEU A 97 8.72 40.00 13.84
CA LEU A 97 9.02 41.42 14.04
C LEU A 97 9.61 41.98 12.76
N SER A 98 9.17 43.17 12.34
CA SER A 98 9.80 43.91 11.27
C SER A 98 9.76 45.41 11.52
N VAL A 99 10.69 46.16 10.94
CA VAL A 99 10.67 47.63 10.96
C VAL A 99 10.56 48.10 9.53
N LYS A 100 9.47 48.80 9.21
CA LYS A 100 9.23 49.37 7.88
C LYS A 100 8.75 50.81 8.04
N ASN A 101 9.18 51.70 7.17
CA ASN A 101 8.76 53.12 7.17
C ASN A 101 8.90 53.83 8.53
N SER A 102 9.89 53.43 9.34
CA SER A 102 10.10 53.94 10.71
C SER A 102 9.03 53.55 11.74
N CYS A 103 8.24 52.50 11.47
CA CYS A 103 7.30 51.89 12.41
C CYS A 103 7.74 50.45 12.72
N SER A 104 7.64 50.08 13.99
CA SER A 104 7.83 48.69 14.43
C SER A 104 6.52 47.93 14.19
N GLN A 105 6.58 46.81 13.48
CA GLN A 105 5.42 46.03 13.05
C GLN A 105 5.52 44.61 13.57
N LEU A 106 4.50 44.17 14.31
CA LEU A 106 4.37 42.80 14.81
C LEU A 106 3.36 42.05 13.94
N ARG A 107 3.82 41.02 13.24
CA ARG A 107 2.96 40.13 12.46
C ARG A 107 2.67 38.85 13.23
N ILE A 108 1.39 38.53 13.35
CA ILE A 108 0.86 37.34 14.00
C ILE A 108 0.27 36.42 12.93
N ASP A 109 0.86 35.24 12.76
CA ASP A 109 0.37 34.23 11.84
C ASP A 109 -0.47 33.20 12.61
N CYS A 110 -1.69 32.97 12.13
CA CYS A 110 -2.71 32.15 12.75
C CYS A 110 -3.16 31.06 11.78
N LYS A 111 -3.53 29.90 12.31
CA LYS A 111 -4.12 28.81 11.52
C LYS A 111 -5.29 28.18 12.24
N ASP A 112 -6.24 27.65 11.48
CA ASP A 112 -7.29 26.78 12.02
C ASP A 112 -6.64 25.63 12.82
N LYS A 113 -7.28 25.18 13.91
CA LYS A 113 -6.77 24.09 14.77
C LYS A 113 -6.48 22.80 14.00
N ALA A 114 -7.10 22.58 12.85
CA ALA A 114 -6.77 21.48 11.92
C ALA A 114 -5.30 21.47 11.46
N VAL A 115 -4.56 22.57 11.61
CA VAL A 115 -3.10 22.60 11.40
C VAL A 115 -2.35 21.51 12.17
N LYS A 116 -2.87 21.06 13.33
CA LYS A 116 -2.27 19.98 14.12
C LYS A 116 -2.18 18.66 13.35
N MET A 117 -3.11 18.42 12.41
CA MET A 117 -3.13 17.24 11.54
C MET A 117 -2.00 17.23 10.50
N THR A 118 -1.32 18.37 10.29
CA THR A 118 -0.25 18.53 9.29
C THR A 118 1.16 18.34 9.88
N ARG A 119 1.28 18.11 11.19
CA ARG A 119 2.58 18.21 11.90
C ARG A 119 3.32 16.89 12.01
N VAL A 120 2.59 15.78 12.11
CA VAL A 120 3.14 14.45 12.38
C VAL A 120 2.75 13.52 11.24
N ARG A 121 3.71 12.73 10.75
CA ARG A 121 3.43 11.60 9.87
C ARG A 121 2.99 10.42 10.72
N SER A 122 1.92 9.76 10.28
CA SER A 122 1.30 8.65 11.00
C SER A 122 1.27 7.40 10.12
N ASN A 123 1.17 6.27 10.78
CA ASN A 123 0.76 5.01 10.17
C ASN A 123 -0.56 4.58 10.82
N ALA A 124 -1.54 4.19 10.02
CA ALA A 124 -2.85 3.75 10.51
C ALA A 124 -3.48 2.74 9.57
N ILE A 125 -4.42 1.95 10.08
CA ILE A 125 -5.10 0.91 9.33
C ILE A 125 -6.57 0.96 9.65
N PHE A 126 -7.37 0.81 8.61
CA PHE A 126 -8.81 0.78 8.69
C PHE A 126 -9.28 -0.50 8.00
N THR A 127 -9.62 -1.51 8.79
CA THR A 127 -10.14 -2.81 8.32
C THR A 127 -11.66 -2.77 8.28
N GLN A 128 -12.27 -3.17 7.17
CA GLN A 128 -13.74 -3.14 6.99
C GLN A 128 -14.31 -1.75 7.30
N LYS A 129 -13.75 -0.74 6.65
CA LYS A 129 -14.09 0.67 6.87
C LYS A 129 -14.26 1.41 5.55
N LYS A 130 -15.19 2.36 5.55
CA LYS A 130 -15.33 3.33 4.47
C LYS A 130 -14.31 4.45 4.62
N ASP A 131 -13.99 5.13 3.52
CA ASP A 131 -13.17 6.35 3.54
C ASP A 131 -13.73 7.40 4.51
N SER A 132 -15.06 7.61 4.48
CA SER A 132 -15.76 8.52 5.41
C SER A 132 -15.60 8.16 6.89
N ASP A 133 -15.61 6.86 7.24
CA ASP A 133 -15.41 6.40 8.62
C ASP A 133 -13.96 6.64 9.08
N ALA A 134 -12.99 6.33 8.21
CA ALA A 134 -11.57 6.53 8.48
C ALA A 134 -11.26 8.02 8.66
N ILE A 135 -11.73 8.87 7.75
CA ILE A 135 -11.59 10.34 7.81
C ILE A 135 -12.19 10.89 9.11
N THR A 136 -13.41 10.47 9.47
CA THR A 136 -14.07 10.92 10.72
C THR A 136 -13.25 10.53 11.95
N SER A 137 -12.73 9.31 11.98
CA SER A 137 -11.90 8.81 13.09
C SER A 137 -10.61 9.61 13.24
N ILE A 138 -9.91 9.89 12.13
CA ILE A 138 -8.68 10.67 12.10
C ILE A 138 -8.93 12.09 12.62
N ILE A 139 -9.97 12.78 12.14
CA ILE A 139 -10.29 14.15 12.59
C ILE A 139 -10.61 14.17 14.10
N GLY A 140 -11.33 13.15 14.58
CA GLY A 140 -11.70 13.01 16.00
C GLY A 140 -10.50 12.93 16.95
N ASN A 141 -9.37 12.39 16.52
CA ASN A 141 -8.13 12.31 17.33
C ASN A 141 -7.60 13.69 17.79
N TYR A 142 -8.00 14.76 17.11
CA TYR A 142 -7.55 16.14 17.38
C TYR A 142 -8.58 16.96 18.17
N GLY A 143 -9.71 16.37 18.58
CA GLY A 143 -10.78 17.07 19.30
C GLY A 143 -11.51 18.12 18.44
N LEU A 144 -11.47 17.97 17.12
CA LEU A 144 -12.14 18.86 16.17
C LEU A 144 -13.56 18.37 15.89
N SER A 145 -14.50 19.28 15.67
CA SER A 145 -15.81 18.92 15.13
C SER A 145 -15.69 18.58 13.64
N SER A 146 -16.42 17.57 13.19
CA SER A 146 -16.37 17.12 11.80
C SER A 146 -17.76 16.87 11.21
N THR A 147 -17.95 17.28 9.96
CA THR A 147 -19.11 16.91 9.15
C THR A 147 -18.62 16.21 7.88
N VAL A 148 -18.78 14.89 7.77
CA VAL A 148 -18.26 14.08 6.67
C VAL A 148 -19.40 13.42 5.90
N ASP A 149 -19.51 13.70 4.61
CA ASP A 149 -20.48 13.02 3.75
C ASP A 149 -20.08 11.55 3.55
N ALA A 150 -21.07 10.65 3.56
CA ALA A 150 -20.83 9.22 3.45
C ALA A 150 -20.26 8.83 2.07
N THR A 151 -19.29 7.93 2.12
CA THR A 151 -18.73 7.23 0.95
C THR A 151 -19.35 5.85 0.78
N ASP A 152 -19.27 5.31 -0.44
CA ASP A 152 -20.04 4.10 -0.79
C ASP A 152 -19.26 2.81 -0.51
N LEU A 153 -17.97 2.77 -0.89
CA LEU A 153 -17.13 1.57 -0.76
C LEU A 153 -16.66 1.37 0.69
N GLU A 154 -16.88 0.15 1.18
CA GLU A 154 -16.20 -0.38 2.36
C GLU A 154 -14.94 -1.13 1.94
N HIS A 155 -13.79 -0.67 2.39
CA HIS A 155 -12.50 -1.28 2.09
C HIS A 155 -12.29 -2.49 3.00
N PRO A 156 -11.89 -3.66 2.45
CA PRO A 156 -11.40 -4.76 3.28
C PRO A 156 -10.21 -4.30 4.13
N LEU A 157 -9.34 -3.50 3.51
CA LEU A 157 -8.17 -2.93 4.13
C LEU A 157 -7.81 -1.58 3.48
N LEU A 158 -7.73 -0.54 4.30
CA LEU A 158 -7.20 0.78 3.93
C LEU A 158 -6.04 1.12 4.85
N ILE A 159 -4.93 1.61 4.29
CA ILE A 159 -3.70 1.89 5.03
C ILE A 159 -3.27 3.35 4.81
N GLN A 160 -3.04 4.06 5.91
CA GLN A 160 -2.23 5.28 5.93
C GLN A 160 -0.79 4.86 6.18
N TYR A 161 0.08 5.10 5.20
CA TYR A 161 1.50 4.77 5.29
C TYR A 161 2.34 6.04 5.30
N ASN A 162 2.95 6.32 6.44
CA ASN A 162 3.88 7.41 6.70
C ASN A 162 3.50 8.75 6.02
N ALA A 163 2.24 9.13 6.16
CA ALA A 163 1.69 10.39 5.64
C ALA A 163 1.09 11.18 6.79
N THR A 164 1.03 12.51 6.69
CA THR A 164 0.30 13.28 7.70
C THR A 164 -1.18 12.95 7.64
N ASP A 165 -1.85 13.06 8.78
CA ASP A 165 -3.29 12.80 8.88
C ASP A 165 -4.08 13.71 7.93
N TRP A 166 -3.64 14.96 7.78
CA TRP A 166 -4.22 15.89 6.81
C TRP A 166 -4.07 15.41 5.36
N ASP A 167 -2.85 15.02 4.97
CA ASP A 167 -2.58 14.62 3.59
C ASP A 167 -3.34 13.35 3.21
N PHE A 168 -3.45 12.40 4.14
CA PHE A 168 -4.24 11.20 3.95
C PHE A 168 -5.73 11.54 3.79
N VAL A 169 -6.29 12.40 4.67
CA VAL A 169 -7.69 12.83 4.59
C VAL A 169 -8.00 13.52 3.26
N VAL A 170 -7.19 14.49 2.84
CA VAL A 170 -7.43 15.21 1.58
C VAL A 170 -7.29 14.27 0.38
N THR A 171 -6.27 13.40 0.36
CA THR A 171 -6.07 12.45 -0.73
C THR A 171 -7.26 11.48 -0.89
N ARG A 172 -7.78 10.95 0.22
CA ARG A 172 -8.93 10.05 0.21
C ARG A 172 -10.25 10.78 -0.07
N ALA A 173 -10.39 12.03 0.36
CA ALA A 173 -11.51 12.89 0.00
C ALA A 173 -11.55 13.16 -1.51
N GLU A 174 -10.43 13.60 -2.11
CA GLU A 174 -10.36 13.85 -3.55
C GLU A 174 -10.66 12.58 -4.35
N ALA A 175 -10.14 11.41 -3.95
CA ALA A 175 -10.43 10.14 -4.62
C ALA A 175 -11.93 9.77 -4.63
N ASN A 176 -12.72 10.32 -3.71
CA ASN A 176 -14.17 10.09 -3.60
C ASN A 176 -15.02 11.27 -4.12
N ASN A 177 -14.44 12.20 -4.88
CA ASN A 177 -15.09 13.42 -5.36
C ASN A 177 -15.63 14.30 -4.21
N LEU A 178 -14.88 14.34 -3.11
CA LEU A 178 -15.13 15.18 -1.95
C LEU A 178 -14.10 16.31 -1.87
N MET A 179 -14.51 17.43 -1.28
CA MET A 179 -13.65 18.55 -0.90
C MET A 179 -13.57 18.66 0.62
N VAL A 180 -12.43 19.12 1.13
CA VAL A 180 -12.19 19.35 2.55
C VAL A 180 -12.17 20.85 2.84
N LEU A 181 -12.95 21.29 3.83
CA LEU A 181 -13.03 22.67 4.31
C LEU A 181 -12.65 22.67 5.78
N ALA A 182 -11.49 23.24 6.13
CA ALA A 182 -11.04 23.40 7.51
C ALA A 182 -11.17 24.87 7.92
N ASN A 183 -12.27 25.22 8.57
CA ASN A 183 -12.56 26.59 8.95
C ASN A 183 -13.31 26.65 10.28
N GLN A 184 -13.02 27.68 11.06
CA GLN A 184 -13.61 27.96 12.36
C GLN A 184 -13.52 26.80 13.36
N ASN A 185 -12.41 26.05 13.33
CA ASN A 185 -12.14 24.84 14.11
C ASN A 185 -13.09 23.66 13.81
N GLU A 186 -13.75 23.67 12.64
CA GLU A 186 -14.53 22.54 12.10
C GLU A 186 -13.92 22.05 10.79
N VAL A 187 -13.86 20.74 10.60
CA VAL A 187 -13.48 20.11 9.33
C VAL A 187 -14.72 19.53 8.64
N LYS A 188 -15.11 20.10 7.51
CA LYS A 188 -16.20 19.58 6.68
C LYS A 188 -15.63 18.87 5.47
N VAL A 189 -16.10 17.65 5.20
CA VAL A 189 -15.73 16.87 4.02
C VAL A 189 -17.00 16.60 3.24
N LYS A 190 -17.15 17.29 2.10
CA LYS A 190 -18.42 17.40 1.37
C LYS A 190 -18.30 16.99 -0.07
N LYS A 191 -19.36 16.39 -0.63
CA LYS A 191 -19.44 16.12 -2.07
C LYS A 191 -19.39 17.43 -2.86
N ILE A 192 -18.69 17.39 -3.99
CA ILE A 192 -18.76 18.48 -4.97
C ILE A 192 -20.06 18.33 -5.74
N ASP A 193 -21.05 19.15 -5.38
CA ASP A 193 -22.37 19.15 -6.01
C ASP A 193 -22.59 20.41 -6.86
N PHE A 194 -22.53 20.24 -8.18
CA PHE A 194 -22.73 21.33 -9.13
C PHE A 194 -24.20 21.75 -9.32
N SER A 195 -25.15 21.02 -8.71
CA SER A 195 -26.59 21.29 -8.83
C SER A 195 -27.11 22.29 -7.80
N VAL A 196 -26.28 22.67 -6.83
CA VAL A 196 -26.66 23.61 -5.77
C VAL A 196 -26.92 25.00 -6.38
N SER A 197 -28.01 25.64 -5.93
CA SER A 197 -28.34 27.01 -6.32
C SER A 197 -27.25 27.98 -5.86
N PRO A 198 -26.92 29.01 -6.67
CA PRO A 198 -25.90 29.97 -6.27
C PRO A 198 -26.33 30.75 -5.03
N VAL A 199 -25.40 30.98 -4.11
CA VAL A 199 -25.65 31.69 -2.84
C VAL A 199 -25.91 33.17 -3.08
N VAL A 200 -25.32 33.74 -4.13
CA VAL A 200 -25.44 35.15 -4.50
C VAL A 200 -25.15 35.36 -6.00
N THR A 201 -25.70 36.43 -6.58
CA THR A 201 -25.35 36.90 -7.93
C THR A 201 -24.39 38.09 -7.85
N LEU A 202 -23.29 38.04 -8.61
CA LEU A 202 -22.33 39.14 -8.81
C LEU A 202 -22.53 39.75 -10.20
N ASN A 203 -22.98 41.00 -10.22
CA ASN A 203 -23.14 41.78 -11.45
C ASN A 203 -21.86 42.58 -11.71
N ALA A 204 -21.30 42.44 -12.91
CA ALA A 204 -20.05 43.10 -13.30
C ALA A 204 -20.08 44.62 -13.10
N SER A 205 -21.23 45.25 -13.35
CA SER A 205 -21.38 46.71 -13.31
C SER A 205 -21.57 47.29 -11.90
N GLU A 206 -21.84 46.46 -10.88
CA GLU A 206 -22.27 46.93 -9.55
C GLU A 206 -21.24 46.70 -8.44
N VAL A 207 -20.61 45.53 -8.41
CA VAL A 207 -19.86 45.08 -7.21
C VAL A 207 -18.41 44.67 -7.46
N ILE A 208 -17.97 44.62 -8.72
CA ILE A 208 -16.64 44.15 -9.09
C ILE A 208 -15.62 45.28 -8.99
N ILE A 209 -14.55 45.03 -8.24
CA ILE A 209 -13.40 45.92 -8.08
C ILE A 209 -12.29 45.51 -9.06
N ASP A 210 -11.97 44.22 -9.12
CA ASP A 210 -10.91 43.65 -9.94
C ASP A 210 -11.30 42.26 -10.44
N ILE A 211 -10.83 41.88 -11.64
CA ILE A 211 -11.14 40.59 -12.24
C ILE A 211 -10.00 40.10 -13.14
N ASP A 212 -9.64 38.83 -12.95
CA ASP A 212 -8.72 38.09 -13.79
C ASP A 212 -9.25 36.65 -13.94
N LEU A 213 -9.84 36.32 -15.08
CA LEU A 213 -10.37 34.98 -15.36
C LEU A 213 -9.76 34.41 -16.65
N LYS A 214 -9.35 33.15 -16.59
CA LYS A 214 -8.82 32.35 -17.70
C LYS A 214 -9.77 31.21 -18.02
N LEU A 215 -10.13 31.07 -19.30
CA LEU A 215 -10.76 29.88 -19.86
C LEU A 215 -9.69 28.96 -20.44
N ASP A 216 -9.71 27.68 -20.05
CA ASP A 216 -8.66 26.71 -20.37
C ASP A 216 -9.27 25.34 -20.74
N SER A 217 -8.70 24.69 -21.75
CA SER A 217 -9.10 23.36 -22.21
C SER A 217 -8.01 22.30 -22.03
N GLU A 218 -6.81 22.69 -21.62
CA GLU A 218 -5.62 21.82 -21.56
C GLU A 218 -5.84 20.56 -20.72
N TYR A 219 -6.51 20.71 -19.57
CA TYR A 219 -6.66 19.65 -18.56
C TYR A 219 -7.98 18.86 -18.66
N ILE A 220 -8.74 19.03 -19.75
CA ILE A 220 -10.08 18.46 -19.88
C ILE A 220 -10.06 17.30 -20.88
N ALA A 221 -10.01 16.06 -20.40
CA ALA A 221 -10.26 14.88 -21.25
C ALA A 221 -11.76 14.56 -21.32
N GLY A 222 -12.20 13.87 -22.38
CA GLY A 222 -13.62 13.52 -22.57
C GLY A 222 -14.10 12.38 -21.66
N ASN A 223 -13.24 11.38 -21.45
CA ASN A 223 -13.45 10.30 -20.47
C ASN A 223 -12.15 10.01 -19.72
N TYR A 224 -12.31 9.46 -18.52
CA TYR A 224 -11.27 8.99 -17.64
C TYR A 224 -11.44 7.48 -17.48
N ASP A 225 -10.52 6.73 -18.09
CA ASP A 225 -10.53 5.28 -18.09
C ASP A 225 -9.56 4.76 -17.03
N ILE A 226 -9.97 3.75 -16.28
CA ILE A 226 -9.16 3.12 -15.24
C ILE A 226 -9.12 1.63 -15.49
N ASP A 227 -7.91 1.12 -15.74
CA ASP A 227 -7.65 -0.27 -16.06
C ASP A 227 -6.87 -0.92 -14.92
N THR A 228 -7.45 -1.95 -14.32
CA THR A 228 -6.85 -2.68 -13.19
C THR A 228 -6.84 -4.18 -13.39
N TRP A 229 -6.06 -4.90 -12.59
CA TRP A 229 -5.95 -6.36 -12.66
C TRP A 229 -6.75 -7.07 -11.57
N ASP A 230 -7.75 -7.87 -11.94
CA ASP A 230 -8.45 -8.77 -11.02
C ASP A 230 -7.67 -10.09 -10.91
N ASN A 231 -7.06 -10.33 -9.76
CA ASN A 231 -6.28 -11.55 -9.53
C ASN A 231 -7.13 -12.81 -9.30
N SER A 232 -8.39 -12.68 -8.92
CA SER A 232 -9.31 -13.80 -8.73
C SER A 232 -9.84 -14.32 -10.06
N GLN A 233 -10.11 -13.43 -11.01
CA GLN A 233 -10.55 -13.78 -12.36
C GLN A 233 -9.41 -13.84 -13.39
N GLN A 234 -8.22 -13.34 -13.03
CA GLN A 234 -7.05 -13.24 -13.91
C GLN A 234 -7.33 -12.47 -15.22
N GLN A 235 -7.99 -11.33 -15.11
CA GLN A 235 -8.34 -10.48 -16.24
C GLN A 235 -8.29 -8.99 -15.88
N THR A 236 -8.21 -8.15 -16.90
CA THR A 236 -8.33 -6.70 -16.72
C THR A 236 -9.79 -6.33 -16.42
N VAL A 237 -9.97 -5.46 -15.43
CA VAL A 237 -11.25 -4.80 -15.12
C VAL A 237 -11.13 -3.34 -15.52
N ASN A 238 -12.05 -2.89 -16.37
CA ASN A 238 -12.08 -1.53 -16.89
C ASN A 238 -13.23 -0.73 -16.26
N SER A 239 -12.94 0.51 -15.87
CA SER A 239 -13.92 1.55 -15.58
C SER A 239 -13.72 2.70 -16.57
N SER A 240 -14.82 3.36 -16.94
CA SER A 240 -14.80 4.55 -17.79
C SER A 240 -15.80 5.53 -17.22
N SER A 241 -15.33 6.74 -16.90
CA SER A 241 -16.14 7.82 -16.36
C SER A 241 -16.07 9.04 -17.28
N PRO A 242 -17.19 9.59 -17.76
CA PRO A 242 -17.17 10.78 -18.60
C PRO A 242 -16.77 12.02 -17.79
N VAL A 243 -16.26 13.03 -18.48
CA VAL A 243 -16.04 14.34 -17.86
C VAL A 243 -17.35 14.92 -17.33
N SER A 244 -17.30 15.55 -16.16
CA SER A 244 -18.48 16.18 -15.59
C SER A 244 -18.91 17.38 -16.43
N ALA A 245 -20.23 17.62 -16.49
CA ALA A 245 -20.75 18.87 -17.04
C ALA A 245 -20.29 20.09 -16.23
N GLY A 246 -19.90 19.89 -14.96
CA GLY A 246 -19.48 20.96 -14.06
C GLY A 246 -20.61 21.93 -13.76
N THR A 247 -20.24 23.16 -13.41
CA THR A 247 -21.18 24.26 -13.25
C THR A 247 -21.64 24.82 -14.60
N SER A 248 -22.70 25.62 -14.60
CA SER A 248 -23.21 26.27 -15.82
C SER A 248 -22.39 27.50 -16.28
N GLN A 249 -21.14 27.64 -15.81
CA GLN A 249 -20.28 28.78 -16.16
C GLN A 249 -19.83 28.73 -17.61
N GLY A 250 -20.11 29.79 -18.35
CA GLY A 250 -19.72 30.00 -19.74
C GLY A 250 -20.57 29.22 -20.74
N ASN A 251 -20.62 29.71 -21.97
CA ASN A 251 -21.41 29.11 -23.06
C ASN A 251 -20.71 27.98 -23.84
N LEU A 252 -19.53 27.53 -23.43
CA LEU A 252 -18.87 26.35 -23.98
C LEU A 252 -18.97 25.20 -22.97
N THR A 253 -19.45 24.04 -23.39
CA THR A 253 -19.55 22.88 -22.50
C THR A 253 -18.17 22.26 -22.24
N THR A 254 -18.00 21.62 -21.09
CA THR A 254 -16.78 20.87 -20.74
C THR A 254 -16.49 19.80 -21.79
N GLN A 255 -17.52 19.11 -22.28
CA GLN A 255 -17.40 18.15 -23.39
C GLN A 255 -16.80 18.78 -24.66
N LYS A 256 -17.29 19.93 -25.09
CA LYS A 256 -16.79 20.62 -26.29
C LYS A 256 -15.33 21.05 -26.13
N LEU A 257 -14.93 21.45 -24.92
CA LEU A 257 -13.54 21.82 -24.64
C LEU A 257 -12.61 20.61 -24.64
N SER A 258 -13.12 19.43 -24.26
CA SER A 258 -12.30 18.21 -24.28
C SER A 258 -11.82 17.84 -25.69
N GLU A 259 -12.64 18.11 -26.71
CA GLU A 259 -12.34 17.86 -28.12
C GLU A 259 -11.23 18.77 -28.66
N ALA A 260 -10.87 19.86 -27.95
CA ALA A 260 -9.87 20.82 -28.40
C ALA A 260 -8.43 20.34 -28.15
N CYS A 261 -8.18 19.67 -27.02
CA CYS A 261 -6.83 19.28 -26.59
C CYS A 261 -6.61 17.76 -26.55
N HIS A 262 -7.67 16.95 -26.41
CA HIS A 262 -7.55 15.50 -26.22
C HIS A 262 -8.12 14.73 -27.41
N THR A 263 -7.27 13.92 -28.05
CA THR A 263 -7.67 13.05 -29.17
C THR A 263 -8.01 11.62 -28.74
N LYS A 264 -7.78 11.31 -27.46
CA LYS A 264 -8.04 10.01 -26.82
C LYS A 264 -8.55 10.24 -25.40
N ASN A 265 -9.16 9.21 -24.82
CA ASN A 265 -9.50 9.20 -23.40
C ASN A 265 -8.22 9.27 -22.53
N ASN A 266 -8.36 9.83 -21.33
CA ASN A 266 -7.29 9.83 -20.36
C ASN A 266 -7.31 8.52 -19.58
N ALA A 267 -6.35 7.63 -19.87
CA ALA A 267 -6.31 6.29 -19.31
C ALA A 267 -5.29 6.17 -18.17
N HIS A 268 -5.71 5.59 -17.07
CA HIS A 268 -4.92 5.27 -15.89
C HIS A 268 -4.81 3.77 -15.72
N PHE A 269 -3.61 3.27 -15.44
CA PHE A 269 -3.31 1.84 -15.36
C PHE A 269 -2.79 1.49 -13.98
N SER A 270 -3.29 0.40 -13.40
CA SER A 270 -2.81 -0.15 -12.13
C SER A 270 -2.66 -1.66 -12.22
N SER A 271 -1.52 -2.19 -11.77
CA SER A 271 -1.37 -3.64 -11.59
C SER A 271 -2.02 -4.16 -10.31
N ALA A 272 -2.42 -3.25 -9.40
CA ALA A 272 -3.17 -3.58 -8.20
C ALA A 272 -4.67 -3.63 -8.50
N PHE A 273 -5.40 -4.53 -7.83
CA PHE A 273 -6.83 -4.69 -8.02
C PHE A 273 -7.60 -3.55 -7.36
N ILE A 274 -8.16 -2.64 -8.16
CA ILE A 274 -9.04 -1.58 -7.66
C ILE A 274 -10.46 -1.99 -8.03
N THR A 275 -11.34 -2.05 -7.04
CA THR A 275 -12.73 -2.46 -7.30
C THR A 275 -13.40 -1.53 -8.29
N LYS A 276 -14.43 -2.02 -8.99
CA LYS A 276 -15.19 -1.17 -9.92
C LYS A 276 -15.80 0.05 -9.23
N THR A 277 -16.33 -0.11 -8.01
CA THR A 277 -16.88 1.00 -7.21
C THR A 277 -15.83 2.05 -6.87
N GLU A 278 -14.62 1.66 -6.47
CA GLU A 278 -13.53 2.62 -6.21
C GLU A 278 -13.09 3.32 -7.50
N SER A 279 -12.95 2.57 -8.59
CA SER A 279 -12.54 3.11 -9.89
C SER A 279 -13.57 4.10 -10.44
N ASP A 280 -14.87 3.78 -10.36
CA ASP A 280 -15.94 4.66 -10.81
C ASP A 280 -15.98 5.97 -9.98
N ALA A 281 -15.74 5.90 -8.66
CA ALA A 281 -15.65 7.08 -7.80
C ALA A 281 -14.45 7.97 -8.14
N TRP A 282 -13.28 7.35 -8.36
CA TRP A 282 -12.06 8.07 -8.74
C TRP A 282 -12.16 8.70 -10.13
N GLY A 283 -12.76 7.99 -11.09
CA GLY A 283 -13.07 8.50 -12.42
C GLY A 283 -14.00 9.71 -12.39
N LEU A 284 -15.06 9.66 -11.58
CA LEU A 284 -15.97 10.79 -11.35
C LEU A 284 -15.23 12.01 -10.75
N ALA A 285 -14.32 11.77 -9.80
CA ALA A 285 -13.51 12.83 -9.20
C ALA A 285 -12.59 13.51 -10.22
N MET A 286 -11.92 12.73 -11.07
CA MET A 286 -11.14 13.26 -12.20
C MET A 286 -11.98 14.11 -13.16
N GLY A 287 -13.16 13.59 -13.54
CA GLY A 287 -14.09 14.32 -14.39
C GLY A 287 -14.59 15.63 -13.79
N SER A 288 -14.86 15.66 -12.48
CA SER A 288 -15.33 16.84 -11.76
C SER A 288 -14.23 17.88 -11.56
N LYS A 289 -13.02 17.45 -11.19
CA LYS A 289 -11.85 18.33 -11.04
C LYS A 289 -11.43 18.97 -12.35
N ALA A 290 -11.45 18.20 -13.45
CA ALA A 290 -11.23 18.73 -14.79
C ALA A 290 -12.28 19.79 -15.17
N ALA A 291 -13.56 19.55 -14.87
CA ALA A 291 -14.62 20.52 -15.11
C ALA A 291 -14.42 21.83 -14.31
N LEU A 292 -13.93 21.74 -13.06
CA LEU A 292 -13.57 22.91 -12.25
C LEU A 292 -12.34 23.68 -12.78
N SER A 293 -11.46 23.03 -13.55
CA SER A 293 -10.28 23.68 -14.14
C SER A 293 -10.58 24.53 -15.38
N LYS A 294 -11.80 24.40 -15.91
CA LYS A 294 -12.30 25.02 -17.13
C LYS A 294 -12.17 26.54 -17.12
N ILE A 295 -12.71 27.20 -16.09
CA ILE A 295 -12.59 28.65 -15.89
C ILE A 295 -12.00 28.87 -14.53
N ARG A 296 -10.82 29.49 -14.48
CA ARG A 296 -10.08 29.74 -13.24
C ARG A 296 -9.67 31.19 -13.15
N GLY A 297 -9.52 31.70 -11.93
CA GLY A 297 -8.95 33.02 -11.71
C GLY A 297 -9.47 33.67 -10.45
N ASN A 298 -9.45 34.99 -10.40
CA ASN A 298 -9.81 35.76 -9.22
C ASN A 298 -10.79 36.89 -9.54
N ILE A 299 -11.68 37.16 -8.59
CA ILE A 299 -12.62 38.29 -8.62
C ILE A 299 -12.55 39.00 -7.28
N SER A 300 -12.32 40.30 -7.25
CA SER A 300 -12.36 41.10 -6.03
C SER A 300 -13.65 41.91 -5.96
N VAL A 301 -14.30 41.89 -4.80
CA VAL A 301 -15.53 42.64 -4.51
C VAL A 301 -15.38 43.41 -3.21
N GLN A 302 -16.30 44.34 -2.96
CA GLN A 302 -16.43 44.96 -1.64
C GLN A 302 -16.59 43.86 -0.58
N GLY A 303 -15.91 44.02 0.55
CA GLY A 303 -15.84 43.05 1.63
C GLY A 303 -17.20 42.47 2.02
N SER A 304 -17.29 41.15 1.99
CA SER A 304 -18.48 40.36 2.34
C SER A 304 -18.06 39.02 2.91
N SER A 305 -18.76 38.58 3.97
CA SER A 305 -18.60 37.27 4.62
C SER A 305 -19.66 36.25 4.18
N GLN A 306 -20.48 36.58 3.17
CA GLN A 306 -21.60 35.73 2.74
C GLN A 306 -21.16 34.56 1.87
N ILE A 307 -19.99 34.68 1.23
CA ILE A 307 -19.44 33.69 0.29
C ILE A 307 -18.28 32.99 1.00
N ILE A 308 -18.31 31.66 1.04
CA ILE A 308 -17.25 30.82 1.58
C ILE A 308 -16.74 29.83 0.52
N PRO A 309 -15.54 29.26 0.68
CA PRO A 309 -15.06 28.22 -0.23
C PRO A 309 -16.03 27.02 -0.26
N GLY A 310 -16.26 26.48 -1.46
CA GLY A 310 -17.24 25.43 -1.72
C GLY A 310 -18.59 25.95 -2.22
N ASP A 311 -18.86 27.24 -2.11
CA ASP A 311 -20.09 27.83 -2.62
C ASP A 311 -20.10 27.93 -4.16
N ILE A 312 -21.33 27.98 -4.69
CA ILE A 312 -21.59 28.37 -6.08
C ILE A 312 -22.12 29.81 -6.06
N ILE A 313 -21.64 30.65 -6.97
CA ILE A 313 -22.12 32.02 -7.18
C ILE A 313 -22.55 32.20 -8.63
N GLU A 314 -23.45 33.14 -8.92
CA GLU A 314 -23.81 33.47 -10.31
C GLU A 314 -23.02 34.68 -10.78
N LEU A 315 -22.32 34.57 -11.91
CA LEU A 315 -21.64 35.68 -12.56
C LEU A 315 -22.49 36.22 -13.70
N SER A 316 -22.79 37.51 -13.68
CA SER A 316 -23.62 38.17 -14.69
C SER A 316 -22.97 39.43 -15.24
N GLU A 317 -23.40 39.86 -16.44
CA GLU A 317 -22.91 41.09 -17.11
C GLU A 317 -21.43 41.12 -17.50
N PHE A 318 -20.72 39.99 -17.42
CA PHE A 318 -19.45 39.78 -18.12
C PHE A 318 -19.73 39.32 -19.57
N SER A 319 -18.74 38.70 -20.20
CA SER A 319 -18.95 38.05 -21.50
C SER A 319 -19.71 36.73 -21.36
N SER A 320 -20.41 36.32 -22.43
CA SER A 320 -21.06 35.00 -22.50
C SER A 320 -20.11 33.80 -22.31
N ARG A 321 -18.79 34.00 -22.43
CA ARG A 321 -17.77 32.98 -22.17
C ARG A 321 -17.52 32.76 -20.67
N PHE A 322 -17.86 33.72 -19.82
CA PHE A 322 -17.53 33.72 -18.39
C PHE A 322 -18.74 33.85 -17.44
N ASN A 323 -19.90 34.31 -17.94
CA ASN A 323 -21.16 34.36 -17.18
C ASN A 323 -21.68 32.98 -16.77
N GLY A 324 -22.56 32.92 -15.77
CA GLY A 324 -23.21 31.70 -15.28
C GLY A 324 -22.71 31.29 -13.89
N ASN A 325 -23.11 30.10 -13.44
CA ASN A 325 -22.80 29.66 -12.08
C ASN A 325 -21.34 29.24 -11.98
N ALA A 326 -20.56 29.89 -11.13
CA ALA A 326 -19.15 29.67 -10.90
C ALA A 326 -18.92 29.03 -9.52
N PHE A 327 -17.98 28.09 -9.43
CA PHE A 327 -17.57 27.49 -8.17
C PHE A 327 -16.47 28.34 -7.52
N VAL A 328 -16.59 28.59 -6.22
CA VAL A 328 -15.60 29.33 -5.43
C VAL A 328 -14.69 28.34 -4.71
N SER A 329 -13.43 28.21 -5.13
CA SER A 329 -12.45 27.34 -4.45
C SER A 329 -11.75 28.02 -3.29
N GLY A 330 -11.74 29.35 -3.24
CA GLY A 330 -11.04 30.09 -2.20
C GLY A 330 -11.60 31.47 -2.00
N VAL A 331 -11.43 31.98 -0.79
CA VAL A 331 -11.85 33.30 -0.35
C VAL A 331 -10.71 33.91 0.46
N THR A 332 -10.29 35.11 0.05
CA THR A 332 -9.32 35.91 0.79
C THR A 332 -9.96 37.22 1.20
N HIS A 333 -10.05 37.48 2.49
CA HIS A 333 -10.41 38.79 3.01
C HIS A 333 -9.13 39.58 3.27
N THR A 334 -9.10 40.85 2.87
CA THR A 334 -8.03 41.79 3.22
C THR A 334 -8.67 43.03 3.81
N ILE A 335 -8.24 43.38 5.02
CA ILE A 335 -8.70 44.55 5.76
C ILE A 335 -7.48 45.43 6.00
N SER A 336 -7.47 46.62 5.39
CA SER A 336 -6.34 47.56 5.47
C SER A 336 -6.85 48.99 5.28
N GLU A 337 -6.28 49.95 6.00
CA GLU A 337 -6.61 51.39 5.90
C GLU A 337 -8.12 51.72 5.96
N GLY A 338 -8.88 50.97 6.74
CA GLY A 338 -10.33 51.17 6.88
C GLY A 338 -11.17 50.64 5.70
N SER A 339 -10.56 49.91 4.76
CA SER A 339 -11.24 49.21 3.66
C SER A 339 -11.24 47.70 3.90
N TRP A 340 -12.31 47.03 3.45
CA TRP A 340 -12.41 45.58 3.42
C TRP A 340 -12.68 45.13 1.98
N THR A 341 -11.81 44.28 1.46
CA THR A 341 -11.95 43.64 0.15
C THR A 341 -12.05 42.13 0.32
N THR A 342 -12.98 41.50 -0.40
CA THR A 342 -13.07 40.04 -0.51
C THR A 342 -12.65 39.62 -1.92
N LYS A 343 -11.59 38.84 -2.02
CA LYS A 343 -11.11 38.21 -3.25
C LYS A 343 -11.58 36.76 -3.31
N LEU A 344 -12.28 36.41 -4.37
CA LEU A 344 -12.85 35.09 -4.64
C LEU A 344 -11.98 34.39 -5.68
N GLN A 345 -11.55 33.17 -5.39
CA GLN A 345 -10.87 32.29 -6.34
C GLN A 345 -11.92 31.43 -7.03
N ILE A 346 -12.04 31.60 -8.35
CA ILE A 346 -13.03 30.92 -9.20
C ILE A 346 -12.41 29.68 -9.83
N GLY A 347 -13.20 28.60 -9.96
CA GLY A 347 -12.73 27.30 -10.46
C GLY A 347 -11.78 26.62 -9.47
N ALA A 348 -11.11 25.54 -9.86
CA ALA A 348 -10.12 24.86 -9.01
C ALA A 348 -8.91 24.38 -9.82
N SER A 349 -7.76 24.22 -9.15
CA SER A 349 -6.55 23.69 -9.79
C SER A 349 -6.77 22.25 -10.31
N PRO A 350 -6.27 21.90 -11.51
CA PRO A 350 -6.27 20.53 -12.00
C PRO A 350 -5.27 19.63 -11.26
N GLU A 351 -4.32 20.21 -10.50
CA GLU A 351 -3.31 19.46 -9.76
C GLU A 351 -3.93 18.72 -8.57
N TRP A 352 -3.61 17.43 -8.45
CA TRP A 352 -4.06 16.58 -7.36
C TRP A 352 -3.29 16.84 -6.08
N HIS A 353 -3.95 16.74 -4.93
CA HIS A 353 -3.24 16.87 -3.65
C HIS A 353 -2.09 15.88 -3.56
N ALA A 354 -2.32 14.63 -4.00
CA ALA A 354 -1.32 13.57 -4.05
C ALA A 354 -0.10 13.86 -4.95
N SER A 355 -0.15 14.88 -5.82
CA SER A 355 0.97 15.29 -6.66
C SER A 355 1.87 16.36 -6.03
N LEU A 356 1.44 16.93 -4.90
CA LEU A 356 2.23 17.91 -4.17
C LEU A 356 3.51 17.27 -3.61
N PRO A 357 4.60 18.04 -3.51
CA PRO A 357 5.79 17.56 -2.82
C PRO A 357 5.44 17.20 -1.36
N ASP A 358 6.19 16.26 -0.80
CA ASP A 358 6.10 15.82 0.61
C ASP A 358 4.79 15.14 1.05
N VAL A 359 3.86 14.80 0.16
CA VAL A 359 2.69 13.97 0.53
C VAL A 359 3.14 12.56 0.93
N GLN A 360 3.90 11.91 0.04
CA GLN A 360 4.57 10.64 0.33
C GLN A 360 5.91 10.89 1.03
N GLU A 361 6.32 9.96 1.90
CA GLU A 361 7.65 9.99 2.49
C GLU A 361 8.73 9.91 1.40
N LEU A 362 9.82 10.66 1.60
CA LEU A 362 10.96 10.55 0.70
C LEU A 362 11.61 9.17 0.86
N PRO A 363 11.90 8.45 -0.23
CA PRO A 363 12.53 7.14 -0.10
C PRO A 363 13.89 7.25 0.62
N ALA A 364 14.26 6.20 1.37
CA ALA A 364 15.34 6.22 2.38
C ALA A 364 15.25 7.39 3.39
N SER A 365 14.04 7.87 3.68
CA SER A 365 13.79 8.98 4.62
C SER A 365 14.54 10.26 4.27
N GLY A 366 14.87 10.45 2.98
CA GLY A 366 15.67 11.58 2.51
C GLY A 366 17.14 11.58 2.96
N LEU A 367 17.64 10.50 3.57
CA LEU A 367 19.02 10.42 4.06
C LEU A 367 20.05 10.27 2.95
N LEU A 368 19.67 9.61 1.85
CA LEU A 368 20.51 9.38 0.67
C LEU A 368 19.63 9.18 -0.57
N PRO A 369 20.17 9.35 -1.79
CA PRO A 369 19.46 9.00 -3.02
C PRO A 369 19.00 7.54 -2.97
N ALA A 370 17.70 7.34 -2.96
CA ALA A 370 17.10 6.08 -2.58
C ALA A 370 16.53 5.33 -3.78
N VAL A 371 16.50 4.00 -3.67
CA VAL A 371 15.75 3.12 -4.57
C VAL A 371 14.43 2.78 -3.87
N ASN A 372 13.32 2.91 -4.59
CA ASN A 372 12.00 2.54 -4.07
C ASN A 372 11.88 1.01 -3.95
N GLY A 373 11.32 0.54 -2.84
CA GLY A 373 10.76 -0.81 -2.75
C GLY A 373 11.46 -1.77 -1.79
N THR A 374 10.72 -2.85 -1.52
CA THR A 374 10.98 -3.94 -0.57
C THR A 374 11.08 -3.53 0.91
N GLN A 375 10.17 -4.08 1.72
CA GLN A 375 10.18 -4.00 3.18
C GLN A 375 10.57 -5.35 3.78
N ILE A 376 11.06 -5.35 5.01
CA ILE A 376 11.26 -6.57 5.80
C ILE A 376 9.99 -6.86 6.60
N GLY A 377 9.57 -8.12 6.60
CA GLY A 377 8.49 -8.62 7.43
C GLY A 377 8.90 -9.85 8.22
N THR A 378 8.17 -10.15 9.28
CA THR A 378 8.30 -11.40 10.04
C THR A 378 7.00 -12.20 9.96
N VAL A 379 7.11 -13.50 9.68
CA VAL A 379 5.92 -14.36 9.53
C VAL A 379 5.25 -14.58 10.89
N LYS A 380 3.94 -14.32 10.96
CA LYS A 380 3.14 -14.47 12.17
C LYS A 380 2.18 -15.66 12.10
N GLN A 381 1.55 -15.87 10.94
CA GLN A 381 0.57 -16.94 10.73
C GLN A 381 0.50 -17.34 9.24
N ILE A 382 0.30 -18.64 8.98
CA ILE A 382 0.28 -19.22 7.61
C ILE A 382 -1.03 -19.95 7.26
N HIS A 383 -2.01 -19.97 8.15
CA HIS A 383 -3.29 -20.67 7.99
C HIS A 383 -4.47 -19.74 8.32
N GLU A 384 -5.71 -20.17 8.04
CA GLU A 384 -6.93 -19.40 8.33
C GLU A 384 -7.00 -18.03 7.64
N ASP A 385 -6.54 -17.99 6.41
CA ASP A 385 -6.68 -16.84 5.53
C ASP A 385 -8.17 -16.63 5.15
N THR A 386 -8.82 -15.64 5.77
CA THR A 386 -10.27 -15.40 5.65
C THR A 386 -10.71 -14.94 4.27
N GLU A 387 -9.82 -14.34 3.48
CA GLU A 387 -10.13 -13.93 2.09
C GLU A 387 -9.50 -14.87 1.05
N GLY A 388 -8.78 -15.90 1.50
CA GLY A 388 -8.04 -16.83 0.64
C GLY A 388 -6.93 -16.15 -0.17
N ASN A 389 -6.54 -16.80 -1.29
CA ASN A 389 -5.36 -16.45 -2.10
C ASN A 389 -4.01 -16.87 -1.50
N TYR A 390 -4.03 -17.84 -0.58
CA TYR A 390 -2.82 -18.45 -0.01
C TYR A 390 -1.89 -17.40 0.64
N ARG A 391 -2.48 -16.43 1.35
CA ARG A 391 -1.75 -15.34 1.98
C ARG A 391 -1.10 -15.82 3.27
N VAL A 392 -0.06 -15.11 3.68
CA VAL A 392 0.68 -15.28 4.92
C VAL A 392 0.58 -13.98 5.71
N LEU A 393 0.21 -14.08 6.98
CA LEU A 393 0.15 -12.94 7.87
C LEU A 393 1.56 -12.58 8.31
N VAL A 394 2.00 -11.36 8.00
CA VAL A 394 3.33 -10.85 8.35
C VAL A 394 3.23 -9.62 9.25
N ASN A 395 4.16 -9.48 10.18
CA ASN A 395 4.36 -8.23 10.89
C ASN A 395 5.43 -7.39 10.19
N LEU A 396 5.10 -6.15 9.86
CA LEU A 396 6.01 -5.19 9.22
C LEU A 396 6.48 -4.16 10.26
N PRO A 397 7.79 -4.08 10.57
CA PRO A 397 8.29 -3.19 11.62
C PRO A 397 7.94 -1.72 11.45
N VAL A 398 7.80 -1.26 10.20
CA VAL A 398 7.42 0.14 9.86
C VAL A 398 6.02 0.53 10.34
N PHE A 399 5.19 -0.44 10.73
CA PHE A 399 3.86 -0.21 11.29
C PHE A 399 3.75 -0.59 12.78
N SER A 400 4.88 -0.77 13.48
CA SER A 400 4.88 -1.08 14.91
C SER A 400 4.17 0.01 15.73
N GLY A 401 3.34 -0.38 16.70
CA GLY A 401 2.59 0.58 17.53
C GLY A 401 1.30 1.09 16.88
N THR A 402 0.87 0.45 15.79
CA THR A 402 -0.45 0.63 15.18
C THR A 402 -1.26 -0.67 15.32
N ASP A 403 -2.50 -0.71 14.84
CA ASP A 403 -3.27 -1.96 14.76
C ASP A 403 -2.56 -3.05 13.89
N MET A 404 -1.58 -2.62 13.07
CA MET A 404 -0.27 -3.24 12.73
C MET A 404 0.19 -4.46 13.48
N ASP A 405 0.22 -4.36 14.81
CA ASP A 405 0.81 -5.39 15.67
C ASP A 405 0.08 -6.74 15.50
N ASN A 406 -1.15 -6.71 14.96
CA ASN A 406 -1.91 -7.90 14.60
C ASN A 406 -1.43 -8.58 13.30
N GLY A 407 -0.75 -7.85 12.41
CA GLY A 407 -0.15 -8.32 11.16
C GLY A 407 -0.94 -7.92 9.90
N LEU A 408 -0.30 -8.09 8.74
CA LEU A 408 -0.82 -7.79 7.41
C LEU A 408 -0.79 -9.06 6.55
N TRP A 409 -1.90 -9.39 5.90
CA TRP A 409 -1.96 -10.53 4.99
C TRP A 409 -1.26 -10.21 3.67
N ALA A 410 -0.22 -10.99 3.33
CA ALA A 410 0.55 -10.83 2.11
C ALA A 410 0.51 -12.10 1.24
N ARG A 411 0.34 -11.95 -0.07
CA ARG A 411 0.42 -13.09 -1.00
C ARG A 411 1.86 -13.62 -1.04
N LEU A 412 2.04 -14.91 -1.24
CA LEU A 412 3.37 -15.53 -1.39
C LEU A 412 3.71 -15.77 -2.86
N ALA A 413 4.87 -15.27 -3.30
CA ALA A 413 5.43 -15.61 -4.60
C ALA A 413 6.14 -16.97 -4.52
N PHE A 414 5.75 -17.90 -5.39
CA PHE A 414 6.41 -19.20 -5.53
C PHE A 414 7.24 -19.24 -6.82
N PRO A 415 8.39 -19.96 -6.86
CA PRO A 415 9.19 -20.10 -8.08
C PRO A 415 8.43 -20.69 -9.28
N TYR A 416 7.45 -21.56 -9.01
CA TYR A 416 6.50 -22.07 -10.01
C TYR A 416 5.16 -22.36 -9.31
N ALA A 417 4.10 -21.75 -9.80
CA ALA A 417 2.73 -21.96 -9.34
C ALA A 417 1.79 -22.10 -10.55
N SER A 418 1.14 -23.26 -10.64
CA SER A 418 0.16 -23.61 -11.65
C SER A 418 -1.04 -24.29 -10.96
N ASN A 419 -2.11 -24.54 -11.72
CA ASN A 419 -3.27 -25.24 -11.19
C ASN A 419 -2.87 -26.66 -10.74
N GLN A 420 -2.87 -26.90 -9.42
CA GLN A 420 -2.48 -28.18 -8.77
C GLN A 420 -1.04 -28.65 -9.04
N ALA A 421 -0.13 -27.77 -9.47
CA ALA A 421 1.27 -28.10 -9.69
C ALA A 421 2.17 -26.89 -9.34
N GLY A 422 3.30 -27.13 -8.67
CA GLY A 422 4.18 -26.03 -8.26
C GLY A 422 5.21 -26.40 -7.20
N PHE A 423 6.02 -25.42 -6.83
CA PHE A 423 6.79 -25.45 -5.59
C PHE A 423 5.88 -25.02 -4.44
N PHE A 424 5.75 -25.85 -3.41
CA PHE A 424 4.90 -25.58 -2.26
C PHE A 424 5.73 -25.57 -0.98
N PHE A 425 6.36 -24.42 -0.71
CA PHE A 425 7.13 -24.16 0.50
C PHE A 425 6.62 -22.88 1.14
N PHE A 426 5.89 -23.02 2.23
CA PHE A 426 5.53 -21.87 3.07
C PHE A 426 6.67 -21.59 4.05
N PRO A 427 6.94 -20.31 4.35
CA PRO A 427 7.90 -19.95 5.39
C PRO A 427 7.37 -20.36 6.77
N GLU A 428 8.26 -20.49 7.73
CA GLU A 428 7.91 -20.85 9.10
C GLU A 428 7.50 -19.61 9.91
N ILE A 429 6.69 -19.79 10.96
CA ILE A 429 6.37 -18.70 11.89
C ILE A 429 7.66 -18.18 12.54
N GLY A 430 7.87 -16.87 12.47
CA GLY A 430 9.05 -16.17 12.95
C GLY A 430 10.14 -15.95 11.90
N ASP A 431 9.98 -16.47 10.68
CA ASP A 431 10.94 -16.25 9.59
C ASP A 431 10.90 -14.82 9.07
N GLU A 432 12.07 -14.34 8.66
CA GLU A 432 12.26 -13.05 8.01
C GLU A 432 12.01 -13.16 6.50
N VAL A 433 11.17 -12.27 5.98
CA VAL A 433 10.71 -12.28 4.58
C VAL A 433 10.80 -10.90 3.94
N LEU A 434 10.99 -10.88 2.61
CA LEU A 434 10.98 -9.67 1.79
C LEU A 434 9.57 -9.40 1.27
N VAL A 435 9.01 -8.24 1.58
CA VAL A 435 7.65 -7.84 1.21
C VAL A 435 7.68 -6.68 0.21
N ASN A 436 7.14 -6.91 -0.98
CA ASN A 436 6.95 -5.91 -2.03
C ASN A 436 5.49 -5.48 -2.09
N PHE A 437 5.20 -4.34 -2.69
CA PHE A 437 3.84 -3.83 -2.84
C PHE A 437 3.52 -3.63 -4.32
N ILE A 438 2.44 -4.27 -4.79
CA ILE A 438 2.02 -4.13 -6.20
C ILE A 438 1.64 -2.67 -6.43
N ASN A 439 2.19 -2.05 -7.48
CA ASN A 439 1.99 -0.63 -7.79
C ASN A 439 2.40 0.33 -6.65
N ASN A 440 3.29 -0.10 -5.74
CA ASN A 440 3.62 0.61 -4.49
C ASN A 440 2.41 0.92 -3.61
N ASP A 441 1.31 0.18 -3.76
CA ASP A 441 0.11 0.34 -2.96
C ASP A 441 0.20 -0.55 -1.70
N PRO A 442 0.23 0.03 -0.49
CA PRO A 442 0.43 -0.72 0.74
C PRO A 442 -0.67 -1.76 1.01
N ARG A 443 -1.83 -1.66 0.34
CA ARG A 443 -2.93 -2.63 0.43
C ARG A 443 -2.63 -3.96 -0.25
N PHE A 444 -1.64 -4.02 -1.14
CA PHE A 444 -1.33 -5.20 -1.96
C PHE A 444 0.09 -5.75 -1.73
N PRO A 445 0.41 -6.22 -0.51
CA PRO A 445 1.70 -6.80 -0.18
C PRO A 445 1.89 -8.20 -0.78
N VAL A 446 3.10 -8.47 -1.24
CA VAL A 446 3.55 -9.75 -1.78
C VAL A 446 4.90 -10.11 -1.18
N ILE A 447 4.97 -11.26 -0.50
CA ILE A 447 6.23 -11.86 -0.10
C ILE A 447 6.94 -12.36 -1.35
N SER A 448 8.12 -11.80 -1.62
CA SER A 448 8.96 -12.15 -2.79
C SER A 448 10.01 -13.21 -2.48
N GLY A 449 10.30 -13.45 -1.21
CA GLY A 449 11.24 -14.47 -0.76
C GLY A 449 11.52 -14.40 0.74
N SER A 450 12.38 -15.30 1.20
CA SER A 450 12.89 -15.36 2.57
C SER A 450 14.39 -15.08 2.58
N VAL A 451 14.90 -14.59 3.70
CA VAL A 451 16.33 -14.33 3.89
C VAL A 451 16.88 -15.10 5.08
N TYR A 452 18.13 -15.58 4.94
CA TYR A 452 18.89 -16.08 6.08
C TYR A 452 19.47 -14.91 6.88
N SER A 453 19.68 -15.13 8.18
CA SER A 453 20.21 -14.14 9.12
C SER A 453 21.06 -14.83 10.19
N GLN A 454 21.62 -14.07 11.13
CA GLN A 454 22.36 -14.66 12.26
C GLN A 454 21.48 -15.58 13.14
N LYS A 455 20.17 -15.34 13.16
CA LYS A 455 19.20 -16.16 13.91
C LYS A 455 18.75 -17.39 13.10
N ASN A 456 18.53 -17.19 11.80
CA ASN A 456 18.11 -18.24 10.87
C ASN A 456 19.28 -18.54 9.92
N THR A 457 20.13 -19.50 10.29
CA THR A 457 21.30 -19.87 9.48
C THR A 457 20.96 -20.99 8.49
N PRO A 458 21.57 -21.00 7.29
CA PRO A 458 21.51 -22.15 6.40
C PRO A 458 22.17 -23.38 7.03
N VAL A 459 21.93 -24.56 6.45
CA VAL A 459 22.57 -25.82 6.90
C VAL A 459 24.06 -25.88 6.55
N TYR A 460 24.48 -25.17 5.50
CA TYR A 460 25.87 -25.02 5.05
C TYR A 460 26.25 -23.55 5.05
N ASP A 461 27.44 -23.24 5.55
CA ASP A 461 28.05 -21.94 5.33
C ASP A 461 28.54 -21.84 3.88
N PRO A 462 28.47 -20.66 3.25
CA PRO A 462 29.03 -20.47 1.91
C PRO A 462 30.55 -20.65 1.94
N ASP A 463 31.06 -21.50 1.05
CA ASP A 463 32.49 -21.70 0.82
C ASP A 463 32.93 -21.20 -0.57
N GLN A 464 34.23 -21.19 -0.83
CA GLN A 464 34.81 -20.68 -2.08
C GLN A 464 34.42 -21.50 -3.31
N GLU A 465 34.29 -22.83 -3.17
CA GLU A 465 33.96 -23.75 -4.26
C GLU A 465 32.43 -23.82 -4.48
N ASN A 466 31.64 -23.34 -3.52
CA ASN A 466 30.20 -23.51 -3.44
C ASN A 466 29.81 -24.99 -3.62
N GLN A 467 30.51 -25.86 -2.88
CA GLN A 467 30.49 -27.32 -3.05
C GLN A 467 29.09 -27.89 -2.85
N PHE A 468 28.41 -27.51 -1.77
CA PHE A 468 27.12 -28.07 -1.40
C PHE A 468 25.94 -27.20 -1.81
N LYS A 469 24.97 -27.80 -2.50
CA LYS A 469 23.64 -27.21 -2.77
C LYS A 469 22.59 -28.15 -2.22
N SER A 470 21.51 -27.63 -1.63
CA SER A 470 20.54 -28.52 -0.99
C SER A 470 19.11 -27.98 -0.90
N ILE A 471 18.16 -28.91 -0.80
CA ILE A 471 16.82 -28.68 -0.29
C ILE A 471 16.77 -29.36 1.08
N TYR A 472 16.56 -28.57 2.13
CA TYR A 472 16.57 -29.05 3.51
C TYR A 472 15.30 -28.64 4.24
N SER A 473 14.53 -29.61 4.74
CA SER A 473 13.33 -29.33 5.51
C SER A 473 13.63 -29.17 7.00
N LYS A 474 12.73 -28.51 7.74
CA LYS A 474 12.82 -28.36 9.20
C LYS A 474 12.89 -29.69 9.97
N LYS A 475 12.35 -30.77 9.38
CA LYS A 475 12.45 -32.15 9.91
C LYS A 475 13.67 -32.91 9.40
N LYS A 476 14.65 -32.20 8.83
CA LYS A 476 15.95 -32.72 8.40
C LYS A 476 15.85 -33.75 7.27
N ILE A 477 14.85 -33.60 6.39
CA ILE A 477 14.82 -34.32 5.12
C ILE A 477 15.68 -33.52 4.14
N LEU A 478 16.64 -34.18 3.52
CA LEU A 478 17.69 -33.57 2.74
C LEU A 478 17.69 -34.14 1.32
N ILE A 479 17.76 -33.25 0.34
CA ILE A 479 18.25 -33.52 -1.01
C ILE A 479 19.51 -32.67 -1.17
N GLU A 480 20.65 -33.30 -1.41
CA GLU A 480 21.97 -32.67 -1.45
C GLU A 480 22.68 -32.97 -2.76
N PHE A 481 23.32 -31.94 -3.29
CA PHE A 481 24.23 -32.00 -4.42
C PHE A 481 25.62 -31.59 -3.91
N ASP A 482 26.59 -32.48 -4.09
CA ASP A 482 28.02 -32.21 -3.92
C ASP A 482 28.61 -32.02 -5.32
N ASP A 483 28.88 -30.77 -5.70
CA ASP A 483 29.36 -30.43 -7.04
C ASP A 483 30.87 -30.65 -7.22
N VAL A 484 31.63 -30.84 -6.12
CA VAL A 484 33.07 -31.15 -6.20
C VAL A 484 33.28 -32.64 -6.45
N ASP A 485 32.62 -33.48 -5.65
CA ASP A 485 32.74 -34.93 -5.77
C ASP A 485 31.71 -35.55 -6.73
N THR A 486 30.76 -34.74 -7.23
CA THR A 486 29.65 -35.16 -8.11
C THR A 486 28.81 -36.27 -7.45
N ILE A 487 28.17 -35.91 -6.33
CA ILE A 487 27.34 -36.82 -5.53
C ILE A 487 25.93 -36.23 -5.34
N LEU A 488 24.91 -37.05 -5.59
CA LEU A 488 23.52 -36.75 -5.25
C LEU A 488 23.06 -37.65 -4.09
N THR A 489 22.65 -37.04 -2.98
CA THR A 489 22.22 -37.74 -1.77
C THR A 489 20.78 -37.33 -1.38
N LEU A 490 19.90 -38.31 -1.16
CA LEU A 490 18.61 -38.13 -0.51
C LEU A 490 18.67 -38.79 0.86
N LYS A 491 18.36 -38.05 1.93
CA LYS A 491 18.52 -38.53 3.30
C LYS A 491 17.36 -38.14 4.20
N THR A 492 16.96 -39.06 5.08
CA THR A 492 15.99 -38.83 6.16
C THR A 492 16.68 -38.84 7.53
N PRO A 493 16.12 -38.20 8.56
CA PRO A 493 16.74 -38.13 9.89
C PRO A 493 16.94 -39.49 10.56
N ALA A 494 16.14 -40.49 10.20
CA ALA A 494 16.22 -41.83 10.78
C ALA A 494 17.27 -42.73 10.09
N GLY A 495 17.97 -42.24 9.07
CA GLY A 495 19.10 -42.95 8.43
C GLY A 495 18.81 -43.55 7.07
N ASN A 496 17.57 -43.49 6.57
CA ASN A 496 17.29 -43.93 5.19
C ASN A 496 17.99 -43.00 4.20
N THR A 497 18.75 -43.57 3.28
CA THR A 497 19.64 -42.86 2.35
C THR A 497 19.58 -43.47 0.95
N ILE A 498 19.50 -42.62 -0.06
CA ILE A 498 19.78 -42.95 -1.47
C ILE A 498 20.97 -42.10 -1.90
N GLN A 499 21.98 -42.71 -2.51
CA GLN A 499 23.17 -42.00 -2.95
C GLN A 499 23.60 -42.47 -4.34
N MET A 500 23.98 -41.51 -5.19
CA MET A 500 24.65 -41.72 -6.46
C MET A 500 25.96 -40.92 -6.44
N SER A 501 27.10 -41.58 -6.57
CA SER A 501 28.45 -40.99 -6.46
C SER A 501 29.28 -41.38 -7.68
N GLU A 502 29.75 -40.39 -8.44
CA GLU A 502 30.72 -40.65 -9.52
C GLU A 502 32.12 -40.90 -8.96
N LYS A 503 32.49 -40.23 -7.86
CA LYS A 503 33.75 -40.43 -7.14
C LYS A 503 33.96 -41.88 -6.71
N ASP A 504 32.94 -42.48 -6.10
CA ASP A 504 33.00 -43.86 -5.61
C ASP A 504 32.50 -44.87 -6.65
N LYS A 505 32.00 -44.38 -7.80
CA LYS A 505 31.29 -45.16 -8.82
C LYS A 505 30.21 -46.05 -8.18
N LEU A 506 29.41 -45.45 -7.32
CA LEU A 506 28.48 -46.14 -6.42
C LEU A 506 27.06 -45.62 -6.61
N ILE A 507 26.12 -46.55 -6.72
CA ILE A 507 24.71 -46.29 -6.43
C ILE A 507 24.32 -47.13 -5.21
N SER A 508 23.79 -46.48 -4.17
CA SER A 508 23.40 -47.16 -2.94
C SER A 508 22.03 -46.75 -2.41
N LEU A 509 21.34 -47.72 -1.82
CA LEU A 509 20.12 -47.55 -1.04
C LEU A 509 20.34 -48.23 0.31
N VAL A 510 20.15 -47.48 1.39
CA VAL A 510 20.31 -47.95 2.76
C VAL A 510 19.08 -47.55 3.56
N ASP A 511 18.51 -48.47 4.32
CA ASP A 511 17.42 -48.17 5.24
C ASP A 511 17.90 -48.08 6.70
N GLN A 512 17.01 -47.64 7.57
CA GLN A 512 17.25 -47.54 9.02
C GLN A 512 17.29 -48.89 9.76
N ASN A 513 17.05 -50.02 9.08
CA ASN A 513 16.93 -51.35 9.67
C ASN A 513 18.15 -52.24 9.38
N GLY A 514 19.22 -51.68 8.79
CA GLY A 514 20.43 -52.42 8.43
C GLY A 514 20.33 -53.18 7.11
N ASN A 515 19.36 -52.85 6.26
CA ASN A 515 19.25 -53.41 4.91
C ASN A 515 19.95 -52.48 3.91
N SER A 516 20.56 -53.06 2.87
CA SER A 516 21.24 -52.27 1.84
C SER A 516 21.24 -52.92 0.46
N LEU A 517 21.23 -52.08 -0.57
CA LEU A 517 21.52 -52.40 -1.96
C LEU A 517 22.69 -51.52 -2.40
N LYS A 518 23.74 -52.11 -2.95
CA LYS A 518 24.91 -51.40 -3.48
C LYS A 518 25.24 -51.90 -4.89
N MET A 519 25.50 -50.97 -5.81
CA MET A 519 25.96 -51.25 -7.17
C MET A 519 27.23 -50.46 -7.42
N ASN A 520 28.32 -51.14 -7.79
CA ASN A 520 29.63 -50.52 -8.04
C ASN A 520 30.46 -51.38 -9.02
N ASP A 521 31.75 -51.03 -9.19
CA ASP A 521 32.70 -51.75 -10.05
C ASP A 521 32.86 -53.24 -9.70
N SER A 522 32.51 -53.68 -8.48
CA SER A 522 32.52 -55.09 -8.05
C SER A 522 31.21 -55.84 -8.31
N GLY A 523 30.18 -55.16 -8.85
CA GLY A 523 28.87 -55.72 -9.15
C GLY A 523 27.75 -55.23 -8.23
N ILE A 524 26.75 -56.08 -8.00
CA ILE A 524 25.55 -55.76 -7.21
C ILE A 524 25.53 -56.59 -5.93
N THR A 525 25.33 -55.95 -4.79
CA THR A 525 25.18 -56.60 -3.48
C THR A 525 23.85 -56.22 -2.84
N ILE A 526 23.11 -57.23 -2.37
CA ILE A 526 21.87 -57.07 -1.58
C ILE A 526 22.09 -57.71 -0.22
N ASN A 527 22.00 -56.91 0.84
CA ASN A 527 22.12 -57.39 2.22
C ASN A 527 20.85 -57.09 3.00
N SER A 528 20.36 -58.08 3.75
CA SER A 528 19.28 -57.94 4.72
C SER A 528 19.78 -58.42 6.08
N SER A 529 19.41 -57.70 7.14
CA SER A 529 19.66 -58.16 8.51
C SER A 529 18.65 -59.24 8.95
N LYS A 530 17.63 -59.50 8.13
CA LYS A 530 16.61 -60.52 8.33
C LYS A 530 16.39 -61.28 7.01
N ASP A 531 15.16 -61.69 6.74
CA ASP A 531 14.82 -62.48 5.56
C ASP A 531 14.93 -61.66 4.26
N ILE A 532 15.22 -62.36 3.16
CA ILE A 532 15.06 -61.88 1.78
C ILE A 532 14.10 -62.84 1.08
N SER A 533 12.94 -62.34 0.65
CA SER A 533 11.92 -63.13 -0.04
C SER A 533 11.80 -62.67 -1.50
N ILE A 534 12.01 -63.59 -2.45
CA ILE A 534 11.94 -63.32 -3.89
C ILE A 534 10.83 -64.19 -4.50
N THR A 535 9.76 -63.56 -4.98
CA THR A 535 8.59 -64.24 -5.55
C THR A 535 8.27 -63.70 -6.94
N ALA A 536 7.92 -64.57 -7.88
CA ALA A 536 7.51 -64.20 -9.23
C ALA A 536 6.15 -64.85 -9.58
N GLY A 537 5.22 -64.07 -10.17
CA GLY A 537 3.94 -64.61 -10.66
C GLY A 537 4.06 -65.44 -11.95
N GLY A 538 5.19 -65.31 -12.65
CA GLY A 538 5.59 -66.16 -13.78
C GLY A 538 6.89 -66.90 -13.47
N ASN A 539 7.81 -66.95 -14.44
CA ASN A 539 9.10 -67.62 -14.25
C ASN A 539 10.11 -66.71 -13.52
N LEU A 540 10.82 -67.26 -12.54
CA LEU A 540 12.04 -66.66 -11.97
C LEU A 540 13.26 -67.36 -12.61
N ASN A 541 14.02 -66.63 -13.43
CA ASN A 541 15.22 -67.15 -14.08
C ASN A 541 16.48 -66.58 -13.41
N LEU A 542 17.40 -67.43 -12.97
CA LEU A 542 18.69 -67.06 -12.40
C LEU A 542 19.80 -67.77 -13.18
N SER A 543 20.72 -67.01 -13.79
CA SER A 543 21.81 -67.55 -14.61
C SER A 543 23.10 -66.75 -14.39
N GLY A 544 24.24 -67.44 -14.44
CA GLY A 544 25.58 -66.85 -14.35
C GLY A 544 26.57 -67.61 -15.24
N SER A 545 27.29 -66.90 -16.11
CA SER A 545 28.20 -67.52 -17.09
C SER A 545 29.38 -68.25 -16.45
N SER A 546 29.89 -67.72 -15.34
CA SER A 546 30.98 -68.31 -14.57
C SER A 546 30.48 -69.26 -13.47
N GLY A 547 29.17 -69.27 -13.20
CA GLY A 547 28.53 -70.13 -12.21
C GLY A 547 27.47 -69.42 -11.39
N VAL A 548 26.73 -70.22 -10.62
CA VAL A 548 25.76 -69.79 -9.60
C VAL A 548 26.08 -70.57 -8.33
N SER A 549 26.26 -69.86 -7.21
CA SER A 549 26.53 -70.48 -5.90
C SER A 549 25.36 -70.25 -4.96
N ILE A 550 24.85 -71.33 -4.36
CA ILE A 550 23.80 -71.31 -3.35
C ILE A 550 24.38 -71.96 -2.09
N LYS A 551 24.44 -71.19 -1.00
CA LYS A 551 25.00 -71.64 0.29
C LYS A 551 24.04 -71.25 1.41
N SER A 552 23.84 -72.18 2.35
CA SER A 552 23.18 -71.96 3.64
C SER A 552 24.02 -72.66 4.71
N ASP A 553 24.11 -72.06 5.90
CA ASP A 553 24.68 -72.73 7.07
C ASP A 553 23.66 -73.69 7.73
N ALA A 554 22.39 -73.58 7.33
CA ALA A 554 21.31 -74.49 7.69
C ALA A 554 20.79 -75.21 6.42
N ASP A 555 19.47 -75.30 6.26
CA ASP A 555 18.87 -76.04 5.14
C ASP A 555 18.85 -75.23 3.83
N VAL A 556 18.94 -75.95 2.71
CA VAL A 556 18.53 -75.47 1.37
C VAL A 556 17.36 -76.35 0.93
N LYS A 557 16.18 -75.77 0.71
CA LYS A 557 14.96 -76.47 0.28
C LYS A 557 14.59 -76.06 -1.14
N ALA A 558 14.29 -77.04 -1.99
CA ALA A 558 13.86 -76.83 -3.38
C ALA A 558 12.65 -77.72 -3.66
N ASP A 559 11.47 -77.11 -3.69
CA ASP A 559 10.19 -77.79 -3.89
C ASP A 559 9.53 -77.33 -5.20
N GLY A 560 8.95 -78.27 -5.92
CA GLY A 560 8.21 -78.00 -7.16
C GLY A 560 7.53 -79.27 -7.67
N MET A 561 6.57 -79.11 -8.59
CA MET A 561 5.95 -80.28 -9.25
C MET A 561 6.99 -81.15 -9.97
N ASN A 562 8.02 -80.52 -10.56
CA ASN A 562 9.19 -81.15 -11.15
C ASN A 562 10.44 -80.36 -10.77
N VAL A 563 11.50 -81.04 -10.34
CA VAL A 563 12.83 -80.46 -10.11
C VAL A 563 13.83 -81.11 -11.06
N GLN A 564 14.40 -80.35 -11.99
CA GLN A 564 15.35 -80.84 -12.98
C GLN A 564 16.75 -80.26 -12.73
N LEU A 565 17.71 -81.13 -12.42
CA LEU A 565 19.13 -80.78 -12.27
C LEU A 565 19.94 -81.50 -13.35
N THR A 566 20.57 -80.75 -14.25
CA THR A 566 21.35 -81.30 -15.37
C THR A 566 22.78 -80.77 -15.32
N ALA A 567 23.77 -81.69 -15.33
CA ALA A 567 25.19 -81.35 -15.43
C ALA A 567 25.80 -82.00 -16.68
N GLN A 568 26.53 -81.25 -17.49
CA GLN A 568 27.13 -81.75 -18.75
C GLN A 568 28.42 -82.54 -18.53
N VAL A 569 29.24 -82.13 -17.55
CA VAL A 569 30.54 -82.76 -17.26
C VAL A 569 30.43 -83.76 -16.10
N GLY A 570 29.80 -83.35 -14.99
CA GLY A 570 29.62 -84.22 -13.84
C GLY A 570 28.67 -83.64 -12.81
N PHE A 571 27.91 -84.51 -12.15
CA PHE A 571 27.01 -84.18 -11.04
C PHE A 571 27.59 -84.76 -9.73
N THR A 572 27.54 -84.00 -8.64
CA THR A 572 28.02 -84.46 -7.32
C THR A 572 27.05 -84.02 -6.24
N GLY A 573 26.47 -85.00 -5.53
CA GLY A 573 25.73 -84.80 -4.28
C GLY A 573 26.43 -85.58 -3.16
N LYS A 574 26.70 -84.94 -2.02
CA LYS A 574 27.38 -85.54 -0.87
C LYS A 574 26.62 -85.23 0.41
N GLY A 575 26.32 -86.27 1.20
CA GLY A 575 25.82 -86.13 2.57
C GLY A 575 26.85 -86.69 3.54
N SER A 576 27.32 -85.88 4.49
CA SER A 576 28.32 -86.32 5.48
C SER A 576 27.71 -87.24 6.54
N GLY A 577 26.46 -86.97 6.95
CA GLY A 577 25.68 -87.84 7.82
C GLY A 577 24.97 -88.95 7.04
N THR A 578 24.09 -88.56 6.11
CA THR A 578 23.31 -89.46 5.26
C THR A 578 23.07 -88.83 3.88
N ALA A 579 22.88 -89.66 2.86
CA ALA A 579 22.38 -89.25 1.56
C ALA A 579 21.25 -90.20 1.15
N GLU A 580 20.04 -89.68 0.92
CA GLU A 580 18.85 -90.47 0.55
C GLU A 580 18.31 -90.02 -0.81
N VAL A 581 17.95 -90.98 -1.65
CA VAL A 581 17.19 -90.77 -2.89
C VAL A 581 16.04 -91.78 -2.88
N SER A 582 14.80 -91.31 -2.78
CA SER A 582 13.61 -92.15 -2.66
C SER A 582 12.47 -91.67 -3.57
N ALA A 583 11.68 -92.62 -4.08
CA ALA A 583 10.46 -92.35 -4.86
C ALA A 583 9.39 -93.40 -4.49
N SER A 584 8.13 -92.99 -4.44
CA SER A 584 7.00 -93.91 -4.22
C SER A 584 6.75 -94.84 -5.41
N GLY A 585 7.12 -94.37 -6.61
CA GLY A 585 7.14 -95.16 -7.84
C GLY A 585 8.53 -95.72 -8.14
N GLN A 586 8.90 -95.73 -9.42
CA GLN A 586 10.18 -96.28 -9.87
C GLN A 586 11.32 -95.26 -9.70
N THR A 587 12.36 -95.63 -8.93
CA THR A 587 13.64 -94.92 -8.91
C THR A 587 14.56 -95.52 -9.98
N THR A 588 15.08 -94.70 -10.89
CA THR A 588 16.00 -95.15 -11.96
C THR A 588 17.37 -94.50 -11.79
N ILE A 589 18.39 -95.31 -11.47
CA ILE A 589 19.79 -94.91 -11.47
C ILE A 589 20.49 -95.65 -12.60
N LYS A 590 21.05 -94.92 -13.58
CA LYS A 590 21.73 -95.49 -14.75
C LYS A 590 23.14 -94.93 -14.85
N GLY A 591 24.09 -95.81 -15.06
CA GLY A 591 25.50 -95.48 -15.33
C GLY A 591 26.22 -96.71 -15.86
N ALA A 592 27.37 -96.51 -16.52
CA ALA A 592 28.22 -97.63 -16.96
C ALA A 592 28.70 -98.49 -15.77
N MET A 593 28.84 -97.87 -14.60
CA MET A 593 29.17 -98.52 -13.33
C MET A 593 28.45 -97.78 -12.19
N VAL A 594 27.75 -98.52 -11.35
CA VAL A 594 27.12 -98.01 -10.11
C VAL A 594 27.77 -98.77 -8.96
N MET A 595 28.54 -98.05 -8.15
CA MET A 595 29.21 -98.64 -6.98
C MET A 595 28.33 -98.43 -5.75
N ILE A 596 27.87 -99.52 -5.17
CA ILE A 596 27.14 -99.56 -3.90
C ILE A 596 28.08 -100.27 -2.93
N ASN A 597 28.44 -99.59 -1.85
CA ASN A 597 29.26 -100.17 -0.79
C ASN A 597 28.40 -100.40 0.46
#